data_AF-A0AA43BVG3-F1
#
_entry.id   AF-A0AA43BVG3-F1
#
_cell.length_a   1.000
_cell.length_b   1.000
_cell.length_c   1.000
_cell.angle_alpha   90.00
_cell.angle_beta   90.00
_cell.angle_gamma   90.00
#
_symmetry.space_group_name_H-M   'P 1'
#
loop_
_entity.id
_entity.type
_entity.pdbx_description
1 polymer ?
#
loop_
_entity_poly.entity_id
_entity_poly.type
_entity_poly.pdbx_seq_one_letter_code
_entity_poly.pdbx_strand_id
1 'polypeptide(L)'
;PRQIDSTLALYDCINCDLCIAACPNDAIFAYEATPRDVSTVRLVPKGGRFEQLSGAGFHIREAHQLAILEGACNACSNCEVYCPEDGAPFAVKEMVFLTRADFERCADVDGFCREGSALHARLGGTEFVMELHTAGNGASLTGGGFDLRVRPDTGEVIGGSVGGSAAPFDTALLWRMTTAWDSIFMSQAPNAVNPEGGA
;
A
#
# COMPACT_ATOMS: atom_id res chain seq x y z
N PRO A 1 11.44 25.01 -4.79
CA PRO A 1 10.32 25.26 -5.72
C PRO A 1 9.32 26.22 -5.07
N ARG A 2 8.43 26.90 -5.82
CA ARG A 2 7.33 27.66 -5.19
C ARG A 2 6.30 26.64 -4.66
N GLN A 3 5.89 26.81 -3.41
CA GLN A 3 4.80 26.02 -2.83
C GLN A 3 3.46 26.37 -3.48
N ILE A 4 2.57 25.37 -3.59
CA ILE A 4 1.21 25.49 -4.10
C ILE A 4 0.20 25.19 -2.99
N ASP A 5 -1.04 25.62 -3.20
CA ASP A 5 -2.15 25.35 -2.28
C ASP A 5 -2.72 23.93 -2.52
N SER A 6 -1.94 22.92 -2.14
CA SER A 6 -2.28 21.49 -2.21
C SER A 6 -1.58 20.74 -1.07
N THR A 7 -2.29 19.84 -0.39
CA THR A 7 -1.71 18.95 0.63
C THR A 7 -1.26 17.66 -0.02
N LEU A 8 -0.03 17.24 0.28
CA LEU A 8 0.52 16.00 -0.24
C LEU A 8 -0.29 14.80 0.30
N ALA A 9 -0.89 14.04 -0.60
CA ALA A 9 -1.59 12.81 -0.28
C ALA A 9 -0.73 11.56 -0.59
N LEU A 10 -1.14 10.41 -0.07
CA LEU A 10 -0.52 9.10 -0.34
C LEU A 10 -0.44 8.84 -1.85
N TYR A 11 -1.59 8.95 -2.53
CA TYR A 11 -1.71 8.85 -3.99
C TYR A 11 -2.05 10.22 -4.60
N ASP A 12 -1.84 10.33 -5.91
CA ASP A 12 -2.27 11.48 -6.73
C ASP A 12 -1.61 12.81 -6.31
N CYS A 13 -0.31 12.78 -6.02
CA CYS A 13 0.46 14.04 -5.95
C CYS A 13 0.56 14.68 -7.34
N ILE A 14 1.07 15.91 -7.41
CA ILE A 14 1.17 16.61 -8.71
C ILE A 14 2.21 16.02 -9.69
N ASN A 15 2.87 14.91 -9.33
CA ASN A 15 3.78 14.13 -10.18
C ASN A 15 4.91 14.98 -10.81
N CYS A 16 5.51 15.86 -10.01
CA CYS A 16 6.62 16.71 -10.44
C CYS A 16 8.01 16.04 -10.33
N ASP A 17 8.11 14.90 -9.65
CA ASP A 17 9.33 14.09 -9.42
C ASP A 17 10.53 14.79 -8.79
N LEU A 18 10.36 16.01 -8.30
CA LEU A 18 11.44 16.75 -7.65
C LEU A 18 11.95 16.04 -6.39
N CYS A 19 11.10 15.28 -5.71
CA CYS A 19 11.49 14.49 -4.55
C CYS A 19 12.42 13.32 -4.91
N ILE A 20 12.28 12.72 -6.10
CA ILE A 20 13.17 11.66 -6.59
C ILE A 20 14.56 12.27 -6.78
N ALA A 21 14.66 13.34 -7.58
CA ALA A 21 15.92 13.99 -7.87
C ALA A 21 16.60 14.62 -6.64
N ALA A 22 15.82 15.07 -5.64
CA ALA A 22 16.34 15.66 -4.41
C ALA A 22 16.84 14.62 -3.39
N CYS A 23 16.47 13.33 -3.55
CA CYS A 23 16.85 12.29 -2.61
C CYS A 23 18.33 11.92 -2.78
N PRO A 24 19.20 12.13 -1.77
CA PRO A 24 20.62 11.85 -1.91
C PRO A 24 20.95 10.35 -1.83
N ASN A 25 19.99 9.52 -1.39
CA ASN A 25 20.17 8.08 -1.18
C ASN A 25 19.41 7.22 -2.21
N ASP A 26 18.80 7.84 -3.23
CA ASP A 26 17.96 7.16 -4.23
C ASP A 26 16.83 6.32 -3.60
N ALA A 27 16.29 6.81 -2.49
CA ALA A 27 15.30 6.09 -1.69
C ALA A 27 13.86 6.29 -2.19
N ILE A 28 13.61 7.23 -3.09
CA ILE A 28 12.26 7.53 -3.60
C ILE A 28 12.21 7.08 -5.05
N PHE A 29 11.26 6.21 -5.38
CA PHE A 29 11.11 5.70 -6.73
C PHE A 29 9.66 5.83 -7.20
N ALA A 30 9.51 5.97 -8.51
CA ALA A 30 8.20 5.97 -9.16
C ALA A 30 7.75 4.55 -9.49
N TYR A 31 6.45 4.35 -9.51
CA TYR A 31 5.80 3.14 -10.01
C TYR A 31 4.47 3.49 -10.69
N GLU A 32 4.01 2.60 -11.57
CA GLU A 32 2.78 2.80 -12.33
C GLU A 32 1.61 2.00 -11.73
N ALA A 33 0.67 2.73 -11.12
CA ALA A 33 -0.58 2.19 -10.64
C ALA A 33 -1.66 2.25 -11.73
N THR A 34 -2.52 1.24 -11.82
CA THR A 34 -3.73 1.34 -12.62
C THR A 34 -4.69 2.33 -11.96
N PRO A 35 -5.13 3.42 -12.63
CA PRO A 35 -6.15 4.32 -12.10
C PRO A 35 -7.45 3.59 -11.80
N ARG A 36 -8.05 3.88 -10.66
CA ARG A 36 -9.25 3.19 -10.15
C ARG A 36 -10.13 4.16 -9.39
N ASP A 37 -11.44 3.98 -9.54
CA ASP A 37 -12.47 4.64 -8.76
C ASP A 37 -13.52 3.58 -8.39
N VAL A 38 -13.45 3.08 -7.16
CA VAL A 38 -14.23 1.92 -6.72
C VAL A 38 -14.89 2.17 -5.38
N SER A 39 -16.14 1.75 -5.24
CA SER A 39 -16.81 1.67 -3.95
C SER A 39 -16.23 0.54 -3.12
N THR A 40 -16.09 0.76 -1.82
CA THR A 40 -15.60 -0.24 -0.88
C THR A 40 -16.67 -0.62 0.14
N VAL A 41 -16.39 -1.66 0.93
CA VAL A 41 -17.25 -2.07 2.04
C VAL A 41 -16.48 -2.00 3.34
N ARG A 42 -17.14 -1.57 4.39
CA ARG A 42 -16.61 -1.63 5.75
C ARG A 42 -17.09 -2.91 6.41
N LEU A 43 -16.14 -3.75 6.83
CA LEU A 43 -16.40 -4.99 7.55
C LEU A 43 -16.49 -4.71 9.04
N VAL A 44 -17.64 -5.03 9.64
CA VAL A 44 -17.91 -4.80 11.06
C VAL A 44 -18.09 -6.13 11.80
N PRO A 45 -17.23 -6.47 12.76
CA PRO A 45 -17.37 -7.71 13.54
C PRO A 45 -18.69 -7.74 14.33
N LYS A 46 -19.38 -8.88 14.27
CA LYS A 46 -20.64 -9.15 14.97
C LYS A 46 -20.82 -10.64 15.25
N GLY A 47 -20.61 -11.04 16.50
CA GLY A 47 -20.90 -12.41 16.96
C GLY A 47 -20.15 -13.51 16.21
N GLY A 48 -18.85 -13.33 15.94
CA GLY A 48 -18.02 -14.29 15.19
C GLY A 48 -18.23 -14.29 13.67
N ARG A 49 -19.11 -13.42 13.17
CA ARG A 49 -19.31 -13.09 11.74
C ARG A 49 -19.05 -11.60 11.53
N PHE A 50 -19.15 -11.12 10.31
CA PHE A 50 -19.05 -9.69 10.01
C PHE A 50 -20.27 -9.22 9.20
N GLU A 51 -20.66 -7.98 9.44
CA GLU A 51 -21.61 -7.25 8.61
C GLU A 51 -20.84 -6.39 7.61
N GLN A 52 -21.44 -6.17 6.43
CA GLN A 52 -20.89 -5.29 5.41
C GLN A 52 -21.70 -4.01 5.38
N LEU A 53 -21.02 -2.88 5.61
CA LEU A 53 -21.59 -1.54 5.47
C LEU A 53 -20.92 -0.84 4.29
N SER A 54 -21.49 0.26 3.81
CA SER A 54 -20.83 1.12 2.82
C SER A 54 -19.48 1.63 3.37
N GLY A 55 -18.44 1.48 2.56
CA GLY A 55 -17.10 1.97 2.86
C GLY A 55 -16.85 3.38 2.35
N ALA A 56 -15.62 3.85 2.54
CA ALA A 56 -15.16 5.18 2.14
C ALA A 56 -14.86 5.32 0.63
N GLY A 57 -14.76 4.20 -0.09
CA GLY A 57 -14.24 4.18 -1.47
C GLY A 57 -12.72 4.07 -1.52
N PHE A 58 -12.20 3.80 -2.72
CA PHE A 58 -10.77 3.81 -3.01
C PHE A 58 -10.53 4.46 -4.38
N HIS A 59 -9.60 5.40 -4.42
CA HIS A 59 -9.39 6.24 -5.60
C HIS A 59 -7.89 6.44 -5.87
N ILE A 60 -7.50 6.19 -7.11
CA ILE A 60 -6.21 6.56 -7.71
C ILE A 60 -6.54 7.14 -9.08
N ARG A 61 -6.21 8.40 -9.31
CA ARG A 61 -6.54 9.12 -10.56
C ARG A 61 -5.37 9.12 -11.52
N GLU A 62 -4.16 9.29 -11.01
CA GLU A 62 -2.95 9.33 -11.81
C GLU A 62 -2.27 7.96 -11.81
N ALA A 63 -1.68 7.56 -12.93
CA ALA A 63 -0.97 6.29 -12.99
C ALA A 63 0.38 6.37 -12.26
N HIS A 64 1.09 7.48 -12.44
CA HIS A 64 2.38 7.72 -11.83
C HIS A 64 2.23 7.98 -10.32
N GLN A 65 2.82 7.09 -9.51
CA GLN A 65 2.80 7.15 -8.05
C GLN A 65 4.22 7.00 -7.50
N LEU A 66 4.41 7.33 -6.22
CA LEU A 66 5.71 7.35 -5.57
C LEU A 66 5.73 6.43 -4.34
N ALA A 67 6.84 5.72 -4.16
CA ALA A 67 7.13 4.90 -2.99
C ALA A 67 8.52 5.20 -2.43
N ILE A 68 8.73 4.79 -1.18
CA ILE A 68 9.95 4.96 -0.42
C ILE A 68 10.54 3.58 -0.15
N LEU A 69 11.80 3.39 -0.51
CA LEU A 69 12.55 2.19 -0.16
C LEU A 69 13.07 2.32 1.27
N GLU A 70 12.57 1.45 2.15
CA GLU A 70 13.08 1.32 3.51
C GLU A 70 14.52 0.78 3.49
N GLY A 71 15.34 1.24 4.43
CA GLY A 71 16.78 0.98 4.47
C GLY A 71 17.62 1.97 3.65
N ALA A 72 17.07 2.60 2.62
CA ALA A 72 17.74 3.68 1.88
C ALA A 72 17.38 5.07 2.43
N CYS A 73 16.12 5.28 2.82
CA CYS A 73 15.67 6.55 3.40
C CYS A 73 16.26 6.75 4.81
N ASN A 74 16.80 7.94 5.07
CA ASN A 74 17.30 8.35 6.38
C ASN A 74 16.56 9.56 6.96
N ALA A 75 15.37 9.88 6.43
CA ALA A 75 14.55 11.02 6.83
C ALA A 75 15.28 12.38 6.82
N CYS A 76 16.25 12.59 5.90
CA CYS A 76 16.98 13.86 5.80
C CYS A 76 16.14 15.07 5.36
N SER A 77 14.86 14.87 5.01
CA SER A 77 13.89 15.91 4.64
C SER A 77 14.20 16.70 3.35
N ASN A 78 15.17 16.28 2.53
CA ASN A 78 15.37 16.88 1.21
C ASN A 78 14.10 16.80 0.35
N CYS A 79 13.40 15.67 0.34
CA CYS A 79 12.18 15.55 -0.46
C CYS A 79 11.05 16.47 0.02
N GLU A 80 11.00 16.84 1.31
CA GLU A 80 10.05 17.81 1.86
C GLU A 80 10.38 19.24 1.39
N VAL A 81 11.64 19.66 1.50
CA VAL A 81 12.10 20.99 1.06
C VAL A 81 11.82 21.25 -0.43
N TYR A 82 11.89 20.20 -1.25
CA TYR A 82 11.66 20.28 -2.68
C TYR A 82 10.20 20.00 -3.09
N CYS A 83 9.37 19.49 -2.19
CA CYS A 83 7.96 19.26 -2.47
C CYS A 83 7.24 20.61 -2.60
N PRO A 84 6.53 20.86 -3.72
CA PRO A 84 5.70 22.05 -3.84
C PRO A 84 4.39 21.93 -3.07
N GLU A 85 3.98 20.73 -2.68
CA GLU A 85 2.78 20.47 -1.86
C GLU A 85 3.11 20.52 -0.37
N ASP A 86 2.10 20.73 0.48
CA ASP A 86 2.25 20.69 1.94
C ASP A 86 2.36 19.23 2.42
N GLY A 87 3.58 18.82 2.76
CA GLY A 87 3.88 17.50 3.32
C GLY A 87 5.25 16.96 2.92
N ALA A 88 5.67 15.89 3.59
CA ALA A 88 6.96 15.25 3.36
C ALA A 88 6.78 13.90 2.63
N PRO A 89 7.31 13.72 1.40
CA PRO A 89 7.18 12.46 0.67
C PRO A 89 7.64 11.23 1.47
N PHE A 90 8.73 11.33 2.23
CA PHE A 90 9.22 10.21 3.04
C PHE A 90 8.26 9.77 4.16
N ALA A 91 7.34 10.63 4.58
CA ALA A 91 6.38 10.36 5.65
C ALA A 91 4.98 10.01 5.12
N VAL A 92 4.68 10.38 3.87
CA VAL A 92 3.34 10.25 3.28
C VAL A 92 3.25 9.10 2.28
N LYS A 93 4.32 8.82 1.52
CA LYS A 93 4.31 7.83 0.44
C LYS A 93 4.49 6.41 0.97
N GLU A 94 4.15 5.43 0.13
CA GLU A 94 4.22 4.02 0.53
C GLU A 94 5.64 3.61 0.91
N MET A 95 5.81 3.05 2.11
CA MET A 95 7.08 2.45 2.51
C MET A 95 7.15 1.00 2.02
N VAL A 96 8.27 0.65 1.40
CA VAL A 96 8.53 -0.66 0.82
C VAL A 96 9.76 -1.25 1.48
N PHE A 97 9.59 -2.42 2.09
CA PHE A 97 10.64 -3.17 2.75
C PHE A 97 11.16 -4.26 1.82
N LEU A 98 12.49 -4.39 1.75
CA LEU A 98 13.16 -5.42 0.93
C LEU A 98 13.06 -6.81 1.54
N THR A 99 13.08 -6.90 2.87
CA THR A 99 13.08 -8.18 3.56
C THR A 99 12.08 -8.20 4.71
N ARG A 100 11.59 -9.41 5.02
CA ARG A 100 10.69 -9.64 6.17
C ARG A 100 11.34 -9.20 7.49
N ALA A 101 12.65 -9.41 7.63
CA ALA A 101 13.40 -9.01 8.82
C ALA A 101 13.43 -7.48 9.01
N ASP A 102 13.50 -6.71 7.92
CA ASP A 102 13.44 -5.24 7.98
C ASP A 102 12.04 -4.76 8.37
N PHE A 103 11.01 -5.37 7.78
CA PHE A 103 9.61 -5.09 8.10
C PHE A 103 9.27 -5.34 9.58
N GLU A 104 9.84 -6.40 10.17
CA GLU A 104 9.67 -6.74 11.59
C GLU A 104 10.46 -5.82 12.52
N ARG A 105 11.69 -5.44 12.12
CA ARG A 105 12.53 -4.53 12.90
C ARG A 105 11.91 -3.14 13.02
N CYS A 106 11.26 -2.66 11.97
CA CYS A 106 10.59 -1.35 11.92
C CYS A 106 9.09 -1.48 12.23
N ALA A 107 8.74 -2.06 13.37
CA ALA A 107 7.35 -2.36 13.75
C ALA A 107 6.43 -1.14 13.85
N ASP A 108 6.99 0.07 14.04
CA ASP A 108 6.24 1.32 14.15
C ASP A 108 6.01 2.02 12.79
N VAL A 109 6.46 1.41 11.69
CA VAL A 109 6.38 1.99 10.34
C VAL A 109 5.38 1.20 9.50
N ASP A 110 4.32 1.87 9.04
CA ASP A 110 3.41 1.30 8.04
C ASP A 110 4.12 1.07 6.72
N GLY A 111 3.72 0.04 5.97
CA GLY A 111 4.29 -0.25 4.65
C GLY A 111 4.09 -1.69 4.21
N PHE A 112 4.82 -2.10 3.17
CA PHE A 112 4.66 -3.39 2.52
C PHE A 112 5.96 -4.17 2.40
N CYS A 113 5.89 -5.49 2.54
CA CYS A 113 6.98 -6.42 2.30
C CYS A 113 6.47 -7.66 1.57
N ARG A 114 7.12 -8.04 0.47
CA ARG A 114 6.82 -9.31 -0.21
C ARG A 114 7.69 -10.43 0.33
N GLU A 115 7.08 -11.60 0.51
CA GLU A 115 7.77 -12.85 0.84
C GLU A 115 7.14 -14.00 0.02
N GLY A 116 7.80 -14.41 -1.07
CA GLY A 116 7.25 -15.41 -1.98
C GLY A 116 5.93 -14.96 -2.61
N SER A 117 4.84 -15.67 -2.29
CA SER A 117 3.46 -15.38 -2.72
C SER A 117 2.65 -14.57 -1.70
N ALA A 118 3.26 -14.19 -0.58
CA ALA A 118 2.64 -13.41 0.47
C ALA A 118 3.04 -11.93 0.38
N LEU A 119 2.07 -11.05 0.54
CA LEU A 119 2.26 -9.64 0.81
C LEU A 119 1.97 -9.37 2.28
N HIS A 120 3.00 -9.03 3.02
CA HIS A 120 2.88 -8.49 4.36
C HIS A 120 2.63 -6.98 4.27
N ALA A 121 1.67 -6.50 5.05
CA ALA A 121 1.32 -5.09 5.13
C ALA A 121 1.17 -4.66 6.58
N ARG A 122 1.57 -3.43 6.89
CA ARG A 122 1.19 -2.75 8.12
C ARG A 122 0.49 -1.46 7.74
N LEU A 123 -0.78 -1.34 8.13
CA LEU A 123 -1.66 -0.24 7.73
C LEU A 123 -2.42 0.26 8.96
N GLY A 124 -2.20 1.52 9.34
CA GLY A 124 -2.70 2.09 10.58
C GLY A 124 -2.19 1.33 11.81
N GLY A 125 -0.96 0.83 11.78
CA GLY A 125 -0.37 0.01 12.85
C GLY A 125 -0.95 -1.40 12.97
N THR A 126 -1.84 -1.82 12.07
CA THR A 126 -2.39 -3.18 12.03
C THR A 126 -1.70 -3.99 10.96
N GLU A 127 -1.21 -5.18 11.33
CA GLU A 127 -0.60 -6.10 10.37
C GLU A 127 -1.64 -6.95 9.65
N PHE A 128 -1.41 -7.10 8.34
CA PHE A 128 -2.17 -7.96 7.44
C PHE A 128 -1.21 -8.78 6.57
N VAL A 129 -1.67 -9.97 6.19
CA VAL A 129 -1.00 -10.82 5.20
C VAL A 129 -2.00 -11.19 4.13
N MET A 130 -1.67 -10.87 2.88
CA MET A 130 -2.42 -11.30 1.69
C MET A 130 -1.62 -12.38 0.96
N GLU A 131 -2.19 -13.57 0.83
CA GLU A 131 -1.62 -14.69 0.08
C GLU A 131 -2.46 -14.99 -1.15
N LEU A 132 -1.87 -14.88 -2.34
CA LEU A 132 -2.55 -15.24 -3.58
C LEU A 132 -2.69 -16.78 -3.70
N HIS A 133 -3.85 -17.24 -4.12
CA HIS A 133 -4.11 -18.66 -4.35
C HIS A 133 -3.48 -19.08 -5.68
N THR A 134 -2.84 -20.25 -5.71
CA THR A 134 -2.19 -20.80 -6.91
C THR A 134 -3.19 -21.24 -7.99
N ALA A 135 -4.46 -21.43 -7.64
CA ALA A 135 -5.52 -21.84 -8.55
C ALA A 135 -6.70 -20.87 -8.47
N GLY A 136 -7.10 -20.31 -9.62
CA GLY A 136 -8.18 -19.33 -9.72
C GLY A 136 -7.72 -17.90 -9.39
N ASN A 137 -8.70 -17.01 -9.15
CA ASN A 137 -8.46 -15.59 -8.88
C ASN A 137 -8.82 -15.23 -7.43
N GLY A 138 -8.36 -16.04 -6.48
CA GLY A 138 -8.63 -15.88 -5.06
C GLY A 138 -7.40 -15.47 -4.28
N ALA A 139 -7.61 -14.82 -3.14
CA ALA A 139 -6.57 -14.61 -2.13
C ALA A 139 -7.12 -14.84 -0.73
N SER A 140 -6.23 -15.23 0.19
CA SER A 140 -6.48 -15.20 1.62
C SER A 140 -5.97 -13.88 2.18
N LEU A 141 -6.78 -13.20 2.99
CA LEU A 141 -6.39 -11.99 3.70
C LEU A 141 -6.58 -12.24 5.20
N THR A 142 -5.47 -12.25 5.94
CA THR A 142 -5.46 -12.42 7.39
C THR A 142 -4.91 -11.17 8.06
N GLY A 143 -5.37 -10.85 9.28
CA GLY A 143 -4.91 -9.67 10.02
C GLY A 143 -6.05 -8.89 10.66
N GLY A 144 -5.74 -8.05 11.64
CA GLY A 144 -6.76 -7.27 12.37
C GLY A 144 -7.86 -8.10 13.04
N GLY A 145 -7.61 -9.40 13.29
CA GLY A 145 -8.59 -10.35 13.79
C GLY A 145 -9.51 -10.97 12.73
N PHE A 146 -9.24 -10.77 11.45
CA PHE A 146 -9.98 -11.38 10.35
C PHE A 146 -9.17 -12.46 9.64
N ASP A 147 -9.90 -13.42 9.07
CA ASP A 147 -9.42 -14.42 8.10
C ASP A 147 -10.45 -14.49 6.97
N LEU A 148 -10.11 -13.90 5.83
CA LEU A 148 -11.01 -13.68 4.71
C LEU A 148 -10.50 -14.37 3.44
N ARG A 149 -11.43 -14.85 2.64
CA ARG A 149 -11.22 -15.16 1.22
C ARG A 149 -11.76 -14.02 0.38
N VAL A 150 -10.93 -13.49 -0.51
CA VAL A 150 -11.25 -12.32 -1.33
C VAL A 150 -10.96 -12.57 -2.81
N ARG A 151 -11.59 -11.78 -3.69
CA ARG A 151 -11.21 -11.63 -5.10
C ARG A 151 -10.37 -10.36 -5.24
N PRO A 152 -9.05 -10.46 -5.50
CA PRO A 152 -8.17 -9.30 -5.57
C PRO A 152 -8.50 -8.30 -6.68
N ASP A 153 -9.03 -8.79 -7.81
CA ASP A 153 -9.37 -7.99 -8.99
C ASP A 153 -10.64 -7.16 -8.84
N THR A 154 -11.58 -7.61 -8.00
CA THR A 154 -12.87 -6.93 -7.75
C THR A 154 -12.98 -6.35 -6.34
N GLY A 155 -12.04 -6.67 -5.44
CA GLY A 155 -12.10 -6.30 -4.03
C GLY A 155 -13.22 -7.00 -3.24
N GLU A 156 -13.85 -8.03 -3.82
CA GLU A 156 -14.99 -8.72 -3.24
C GLU A 156 -14.57 -9.66 -2.11
N VAL A 157 -15.27 -9.60 -0.97
CA VAL A 157 -15.12 -10.56 0.12
C VAL A 157 -16.03 -11.75 -0.12
N ILE A 158 -15.45 -12.88 -0.55
CA ILE A 158 -16.16 -14.13 -0.89
C ILE A 158 -16.65 -14.84 0.38
N GLY A 159 -15.92 -14.68 1.48
CA GLY A 159 -16.28 -15.26 2.78
C GLY A 159 -15.13 -15.16 3.77
N GLY A 160 -15.33 -15.66 4.98
CA GLY A 160 -14.30 -15.62 6.01
C GLY A 160 -14.87 -15.75 7.41
N SER A 161 -14.00 -15.53 8.39
CA SER A 161 -14.33 -15.50 9.81
C SER A 161 -13.70 -14.28 10.48
N VAL A 162 -14.18 -13.97 11.67
CA VAL A 162 -13.66 -12.87 12.47
C VAL A 162 -13.58 -13.26 13.94
N GLY A 163 -12.44 -12.95 14.56
CA GLY A 163 -12.16 -13.16 15.96
C GLY A 163 -12.88 -12.15 16.86
N GLY A 164 -13.05 -12.49 18.14
CA GLY A 164 -13.81 -11.68 19.10
C GLY A 164 -13.24 -10.29 19.40
N SER A 165 -11.96 -10.05 19.10
CA SER A 165 -11.27 -8.77 19.34
C SER A 165 -10.98 -7.98 18.06
N ALA A 166 -11.55 -8.37 16.92
CA ALA A 166 -11.31 -7.68 15.66
C ALA A 166 -11.89 -6.25 15.70
N ALA A 167 -11.20 -5.31 15.05
CA ALA A 167 -11.67 -3.95 14.87
C ALA A 167 -12.26 -3.78 13.46
N PRO A 168 -13.31 -2.97 13.25
CA PRO A 168 -13.84 -2.75 11.90
C PRO A 168 -12.80 -2.15 10.96
N PHE A 169 -12.73 -2.65 9.71
CA PHE A 169 -11.86 -2.08 8.67
C PHE A 169 -12.59 -1.93 7.33
N ASP A 170 -12.04 -1.08 6.46
CA ASP A 170 -12.57 -0.81 5.12
C ASP A 170 -11.79 -1.59 4.05
N THR A 171 -12.49 -2.22 3.08
CA THR A 171 -11.84 -2.96 1.98
C THR A 171 -11.04 -2.06 1.03
N ALA A 172 -11.03 -0.74 1.22
CA ALA A 172 -10.00 0.15 0.68
C ALA A 172 -8.58 -0.35 0.97
N LEU A 173 -8.33 -1.01 2.10
CA LEU A 173 -7.03 -1.61 2.38
C LEU A 173 -6.69 -2.76 1.44
N LEU A 174 -7.68 -3.53 1.00
CA LEU A 174 -7.46 -4.62 0.04
C LEU A 174 -7.01 -4.03 -1.29
N TRP A 175 -7.65 -2.94 -1.74
CA TRP A 175 -7.22 -2.22 -2.94
C TRP A 175 -5.83 -1.60 -2.81
N ARG A 176 -5.49 -1.09 -1.62
CA ARG A 176 -4.15 -0.59 -1.31
C ARG A 176 -3.11 -1.72 -1.42
N MET A 177 -3.40 -2.89 -0.84
CA MET A 177 -2.55 -4.08 -0.89
C MET A 177 -2.40 -4.64 -2.30
N THR A 178 -3.48 -4.74 -3.07
CA THR A 178 -3.42 -5.24 -4.46
C THR A 178 -2.70 -4.27 -5.37
N THR A 179 -2.86 -2.96 -5.16
CA THR A 179 -2.08 -1.93 -5.87
C THR A 179 -0.58 -2.10 -5.60
N ALA A 180 -0.17 -2.23 -4.33
CA ALA A 180 1.24 -2.48 -4.00
C ALA A 180 1.75 -3.79 -4.61
N TRP A 181 0.95 -4.86 -4.55
CA TRP A 181 1.30 -6.15 -5.15
C TRP A 181 1.55 -6.04 -6.66
N ASP A 182 0.57 -5.54 -7.41
CA ASP A 182 0.60 -5.50 -8.88
C ASP A 182 1.63 -4.49 -9.39
N SER A 183 1.66 -3.30 -8.80
CA SER A 183 2.38 -2.14 -9.36
C SER A 183 3.78 -1.94 -8.79
N ILE A 184 4.10 -2.55 -7.64
CA ILE A 184 5.45 -2.48 -7.07
C ILE A 184 6.11 -3.85 -7.19
N PHE A 185 5.54 -4.89 -6.58
CA PHE A 185 6.23 -6.17 -6.42
C PHE A 185 6.10 -7.15 -7.59
N MET A 186 5.05 -7.02 -8.41
CA MET A 186 4.82 -7.81 -9.63
C MET A 186 4.87 -6.94 -10.89
N SER A 187 5.39 -5.72 -10.75
CA SER A 187 5.50 -4.76 -11.84
C SER A 187 6.28 -5.33 -13.01
N GLN A 188 5.75 -5.15 -14.21
CA GLN A 188 6.48 -5.44 -15.45
C GLN A 188 7.49 -4.32 -15.76
N ALA A 189 7.20 -3.10 -15.33
CA ALA A 189 8.13 -1.98 -15.45
C ALA A 189 9.21 -2.07 -14.35
N PRO A 190 10.47 -1.73 -14.66
CA PRO A 190 11.54 -1.65 -13.67
C PRO A 190 11.21 -0.69 -12.54
N ASN A 191 11.53 -1.07 -11.31
CA ASN A 191 11.50 -0.21 -10.13
C ASN A 191 12.55 -0.65 -9.09
N ALA A 192 12.59 0.01 -7.93
CA ALA A 192 13.63 -0.23 -6.91
C ALA A 192 13.66 -1.67 -6.35
N VAL A 193 12.54 -2.41 -6.38
CA VAL A 193 12.46 -3.79 -5.90
C VAL A 193 12.36 -4.83 -7.02
N ASN A 194 12.18 -4.37 -8.26
CA ASN A 194 12.16 -5.17 -9.48
C ASN A 194 13.03 -4.47 -10.56
N PRO A 195 14.37 -4.45 -10.41
CA PRO A 195 15.25 -3.64 -11.25
C PRO A 195 15.30 -4.10 -12.72
N GLU A 196 15.01 -5.37 -12.98
CA GLU A 196 15.00 -5.94 -14.33
C GLU A 196 13.63 -5.82 -15.03
N GLY A 197 12.58 -5.41 -14.30
CA GLY A 197 11.19 -5.55 -14.75
C GLY A 197 10.72 -7.00 -14.77
N GLY A 198 9.41 -7.22 -14.89
CA GLY A 198 8.86 -8.55 -15.16
C GLY A 198 9.21 -8.98 -16.58
N ALA A 199 9.84 -10.17 -16.71
CA ALA A 199 10.10 -10.82 -17.98
C ALA A 199 8.83 -11.45 -18.59
#